data_AF-A0AAI9X510-F1
#
_entry.id   AF-A0AAI9X510-F1
#
_cell.length_a   1.000
_cell.length_b   1.000
_cell.length_c   1.000
_cell.angle_alpha   90.00
_cell.angle_beta   90.00
_cell.angle_gamma   90.00
#
_symmetry.space_group_name_H-M   'P 1'
#
loop_
_entity.id
_entity.type
_entity.pdbx_description
1 polymer ?
#
loop_
_entity_poly.entity_id
_entity_poly.type
_entity_poly.pdbx_seq_one_letter_code
_entity_poly.pdbx_strand_id
1 'polypeptide(L)'
;MMGIPWLPQTLLMPVKRPKRAAFKQGQLDMTAEMEWGRSAGRKLLQRNPGIELYHMADQDQLMIRHMAYFRLKFIKMTEAYKNFLLDVLEANGTIILVRCGSKWPSTKVADRHYFQSGAVGGIPSDKFLEGSTNVKEFVESEKPPLTKMAGTVMGKEHKTDWNAPASNYEAPEAEWGYAEGLTDDIVEFAKEHDFKIKYLDFDHPEDVGLLVADVDRQWKEQLRRPIDSILVESFILMEPWLAIRYNLTPFWTMFPVKQSFERLQEYLKMCQGKGFKNGFSFFVLLWGLFYRTRETG
;
A
#
# COMPACT_ATOMS: atom_id res chain seq x y z
N MET A 1 -21.72 -4.78 2.22
CA MET A 1 -20.55 -5.61 2.58
C MET A 1 -20.90 -7.06 2.31
N MET A 2 -20.04 -7.82 1.62
CA MET A 2 -20.35 -9.21 1.18
C MET A 2 -20.41 -10.24 2.33
N GLY A 3 -20.27 -9.81 3.59
CA GLY A 3 -20.28 -10.73 4.74
C GLY A 3 -19.09 -11.69 4.80
N ILE A 4 -18.08 -11.49 3.97
CA ILE A 4 -16.87 -12.32 3.92
C ILE A 4 -15.86 -11.76 4.93
N PRO A 5 -15.46 -12.54 5.94
CA PRO A 5 -14.40 -12.13 6.85
C PRO A 5 -13.08 -11.86 6.15
N TRP A 6 -12.32 -10.87 6.64
CA TRP A 6 -11.01 -10.51 6.10
C TRP A 6 -9.93 -10.66 7.16
N LEU A 7 -8.89 -11.43 6.84
CA LEU A 7 -7.71 -11.63 7.69
C LEU A 7 -6.50 -10.98 7.01
N PRO A 8 -5.90 -9.93 7.61
CA PRO A 8 -4.76 -9.25 7.00
C PRO A 8 -3.48 -10.09 7.09
N GLN A 9 -2.68 -10.13 6.03
CA GLN A 9 -1.30 -10.62 6.14
C GLN A 9 -0.36 -9.52 6.65
N THR A 10 -0.52 -8.30 6.13
CA THR A 10 0.36 -7.17 6.44
C THR A 10 -0.30 -6.27 7.49
N LEU A 11 0.47 -5.88 8.51
CA LEU A 11 0.06 -4.91 9.53
C LEU A 11 1.05 -3.75 9.58
N LEU A 12 0.54 -2.52 9.60
CA LEU A 12 1.35 -1.34 9.91
C LEU A 12 1.51 -1.20 11.42
N MET A 13 2.76 -1.17 11.88
CA MET A 13 3.14 -0.85 13.25
C MET A 13 3.97 0.43 13.26
N PRO A 14 3.36 1.59 13.57
CA PRO A 14 4.09 2.83 13.78
C PRO A 14 5.04 2.70 14.98
N VAL A 15 6.35 2.84 14.75
CA VAL A 15 7.34 2.78 15.84
C VAL A 15 7.91 4.15 16.12
N LYS A 16 7.74 4.61 17.36
CA LYS A 16 8.36 5.85 17.82
C LYS A 16 9.88 5.66 17.90
N ARG A 17 10.63 6.59 17.33
CA ARG A 17 12.09 6.61 17.42
C ARG A 17 12.62 7.98 17.83
N PRO A 18 13.77 8.04 18.52
CA PRO A 18 14.45 9.30 18.77
C PRO A 18 14.89 9.93 17.45
N LYS A 19 14.58 11.22 17.21
CA LYS A 19 14.97 11.93 15.97
C LYS A 19 16.48 11.80 15.69
N ARG A 20 17.31 11.96 16.72
CA ARG A 20 18.78 11.82 16.62
C ARG A 20 19.28 10.47 16.12
N ALA A 21 18.44 9.43 16.15
CA ALA A 21 18.82 8.09 15.71
C ALA A 21 18.83 7.94 14.19
N ALA A 22 18.04 8.76 13.48
CA ALA A 22 17.88 8.66 12.03
C ALA A 22 18.02 10.00 11.30
N PHE A 23 17.94 11.13 12.00
CA PHE A 23 18.03 12.45 11.38
C PHE A 23 19.41 13.08 11.59
N LYS A 24 20.03 13.53 10.50
CA LYS A 24 21.26 14.34 10.48
C LYS A 24 20.96 15.68 9.81
N GLN A 25 21.39 16.77 10.44
CA GLN A 25 21.15 18.14 9.93
C GLN A 25 19.67 18.43 9.57
N GLY A 26 18.73 17.80 10.29
CA GLY A 26 17.29 17.96 10.06
C GLY A 26 16.72 17.14 8.91
N GLN A 27 17.52 16.28 8.27
CA GLN A 27 17.12 15.40 7.17
C GLN A 27 17.20 13.94 7.61
N LEU A 28 16.35 13.09 7.04
CA LEU A 28 16.45 11.65 7.27
C LEU A 28 17.71 11.12 6.59
N ASP A 29 18.54 10.39 7.35
CA ASP A 29 19.64 9.56 6.86
C ASP A 29 19.16 8.11 6.81
N MET A 30 19.01 7.58 5.59
CA MET A 30 18.45 6.24 5.35
C MET A 30 19.31 5.12 5.95
N THR A 31 20.63 5.28 5.98
CA THR A 31 21.52 4.29 6.59
C THR A 31 21.37 4.29 8.11
N ALA A 32 21.28 5.47 8.73
CA ALA A 32 21.04 5.60 10.17
C ALA A 32 19.64 5.09 10.57
N GLU A 33 18.63 5.36 9.74
CA GLU A 33 17.28 4.79 9.88
C GLU A 33 17.33 3.27 9.89
N MET A 34 17.94 2.65 8.88
CA MET A 34 18.07 1.19 8.78
C MET A 34 18.79 0.59 9.99
N GLU A 35 19.90 1.19 10.44
CA GLU A 35 20.68 0.63 11.56
C GLU A 35 19.97 0.78 12.91
N TRP A 36 19.26 1.90 13.10
CA TRP A 36 18.34 2.03 14.24
C TRP A 36 17.24 0.97 14.17
N GLY A 37 16.66 0.76 12.98
CA GLY A 37 15.66 -0.25 12.70
C GLY A 37 16.15 -1.66 13.03
N ARG A 38 17.38 -2.01 12.63
CA ARG A 38 18.05 -3.28 12.97
C ARG A 38 18.01 -3.55 14.47
N SER A 39 18.41 -2.56 15.25
CA SER A 39 18.45 -2.65 16.71
C SER A 39 17.05 -2.76 17.32
N ALA A 40 16.09 -1.98 16.83
CA ALA A 40 14.71 -1.99 17.32
C ALA A 40 13.95 -3.27 16.94
N GLY A 41 14.07 -3.72 15.70
CA GLY A 41 13.40 -4.89 15.13
C GLY A 41 13.91 -6.22 15.68
N ARG A 42 15.16 -6.29 16.16
CA ARG A 42 15.75 -7.54 16.67
C ARG A 42 14.91 -8.19 17.78
N LYS A 43 14.52 -7.44 18.82
CA LYS A 43 13.73 -7.98 19.93
C LYS A 43 12.32 -8.39 19.49
N LEU A 44 11.74 -7.64 18.56
CA LEU A 44 10.43 -7.93 17.98
C LEU A 44 10.46 -9.29 17.27
N LEU A 45 11.40 -9.49 16.35
CA LEU A 45 11.50 -10.71 15.55
C LEU A 45 11.90 -11.94 16.37
N GLN A 46 12.71 -11.77 17.42
CA GLN A 46 13.06 -12.85 18.34
C GLN A 46 11.85 -13.36 19.13
N ARG A 47 10.93 -12.46 19.53
CA ARG A 47 9.72 -12.83 20.28
C ARG A 47 8.58 -13.33 19.39
N ASN A 48 8.65 -13.04 18.09
CA ASN A 48 7.60 -13.35 17.13
C ASN A 48 8.21 -14.12 15.95
N PRO A 49 8.35 -15.45 16.06
CA PRO A 49 8.96 -16.26 14.99
C PRO A 49 8.08 -16.38 13.74
N GLY A 50 6.76 -16.16 13.87
CA GLY A 50 5.79 -16.25 12.78
C GLY A 50 5.62 -14.97 11.94
N ILE A 51 6.51 -13.99 12.06
CA ILE A 51 6.44 -12.74 11.30
C ILE A 51 7.76 -12.39 10.61
N GLU A 52 7.65 -11.61 9.54
CA GLU A 52 8.73 -10.85 8.91
C GLU A 52 8.52 -9.36 9.12
N LEU A 53 9.62 -8.62 9.17
CA LEU A 53 9.64 -7.17 9.32
C LEU A 53 10.15 -6.51 8.04
N TYR A 54 9.31 -5.65 7.48
CA TYR A 54 9.61 -4.76 6.36
C TYR A 54 9.66 -3.34 6.90
N HIS A 55 10.87 -2.83 7.08
CA HIS A 55 11.13 -1.47 7.55
C HIS A 55 11.21 -0.54 6.34
N MET A 56 10.17 0.28 6.16
CA MET A 56 10.06 1.21 5.04
C MET A 56 10.47 2.63 5.46
N ALA A 57 11.17 3.34 4.59
CA ALA A 57 11.48 4.75 4.74
C ALA A 57 11.31 5.48 3.40
N ASP A 58 10.41 6.47 3.36
CA ASP A 58 9.99 7.16 2.13
C ASP A 58 10.19 8.71 2.21
N GLN A 59 9.61 9.48 1.30
CA GLN A 59 9.60 10.93 1.23
C GLN A 59 8.55 11.61 2.10
N ASP A 60 7.63 10.87 2.72
CA ASP A 60 6.60 11.46 3.61
C ASP A 60 7.21 12.03 4.90
N GLN A 61 7.76 13.24 4.78
CA GLN A 61 8.44 13.97 5.84
C GLN A 61 7.52 14.29 7.02
N LEU A 62 6.20 14.36 6.81
CA LEU A 62 5.27 14.66 7.90
C LEU A 62 5.26 13.50 8.89
N MET A 63 5.13 12.27 8.41
CA MET A 63 5.02 11.11 9.27
C MET A 63 6.38 10.55 9.68
N ILE A 64 7.33 10.52 8.75
CA ILE A 64 8.69 10.01 8.99
C ILE A 64 9.39 10.82 10.08
N ARG A 65 9.08 12.10 10.26
CA ARG A 65 9.63 12.88 11.38
C ARG A 65 9.22 12.39 12.77
N HIS A 66 8.13 11.63 12.86
CA HIS A 66 7.52 11.20 14.11
C HIS A 66 7.65 9.69 14.35
N MET A 67 7.69 8.88 13.30
CA MET A 67 7.69 7.42 13.41
C MET A 67 8.50 6.74 12.30
N ALA A 68 8.91 5.51 12.56
CA ALA A 68 9.37 4.57 11.53
C ALA A 68 8.20 3.68 11.10
N TYR A 69 8.18 3.30 9.82
CA TYR A 69 7.20 2.39 9.26
C TYR A 69 7.70 0.96 9.37
N PHE A 70 7.19 0.23 10.37
CA PHE A 70 7.37 -1.21 10.42
C PHE A 70 6.12 -1.86 9.83
N ARG A 71 6.27 -2.56 8.73
CA ARG A 71 5.24 -3.42 8.16
C ARG A 71 5.56 -4.85 8.57
N LEU A 72 4.66 -5.43 9.36
CA LEU A 72 4.78 -6.81 9.80
C LEU A 72 4.00 -7.69 8.85
N LYS A 73 4.62 -8.72 8.30
CA LYS A 73 3.94 -9.72 7.48
C LYS A 73 3.92 -11.03 8.23
N PHE A 74 2.74 -11.60 8.44
CA PHE A 74 2.65 -12.96 8.98
C PHE A 74 3.21 -13.94 7.94
N ILE A 75 4.05 -14.84 8.40
CA ILE A 75 4.60 -15.98 7.64
C ILE A 75 4.22 -17.33 8.27
N LYS A 76 3.41 -17.29 9.33
CA LYS A 76 2.75 -18.44 9.93
C LYS A 76 1.38 -17.99 10.41
N MET A 77 0.40 -18.88 10.34
CA MET A 77 -0.91 -18.71 10.91
C MET A 77 -0.79 -18.56 12.43
N THR A 78 -1.45 -17.54 12.95
CA THR A 78 -1.62 -17.40 14.39
C THR A 78 -2.73 -18.31 14.87
N GLU A 79 -2.70 -18.73 16.14
CA GLU A 79 -3.82 -19.47 16.75
C GLU A 79 -5.13 -18.68 16.68
N ALA A 80 -5.06 -17.34 16.75
CA ALA A 80 -6.23 -16.50 16.55
C ALA A 80 -6.83 -16.65 15.13
N TYR A 81 -6.00 -16.77 14.09
CA TYR A 81 -6.49 -16.96 12.72
C TYR A 81 -7.10 -18.34 12.54
N LYS A 82 -6.47 -19.39 13.10
CA LYS A 82 -6.99 -20.75 13.07
C LYS A 82 -8.35 -20.84 13.75
N ASN A 83 -8.45 -20.37 15.00
CA ASN A 83 -9.70 -20.37 15.76
C ASN A 83 -10.78 -19.58 15.04
N PHE A 84 -10.44 -18.39 14.54
CA PHE A 84 -11.38 -17.56 13.78
C PHE A 84 -11.93 -18.29 12.55
N LEU A 85 -11.07 -18.97 11.78
CA LEU A 85 -11.52 -19.72 10.60
C LEU A 85 -12.41 -20.90 10.97
N LEU A 86 -12.10 -21.63 12.04
CA LEU A 86 -12.96 -22.71 12.55
C LEU A 86 -14.32 -22.21 13.04
N ASP A 87 -14.37 -21.01 13.61
CA ASP A 87 -15.59 -20.42 14.15
C ASP A 87 -16.51 -19.87 13.05
N VAL A 88 -15.95 -19.37 11.94
CA VAL A 88 -16.73 -18.64 10.91
C VAL A 88 -16.94 -19.41 9.60
N LEU A 89 -16.10 -20.40 9.28
CA LEU A 89 -16.24 -21.16 8.05
C LEU A 89 -17.13 -22.38 8.26
N GLU A 90 -18.12 -22.52 7.39
CA GLU A 90 -18.90 -23.75 7.27
C GLU A 90 -18.03 -24.91 6.76
N ALA A 91 -18.51 -26.14 6.92
CA ALA A 91 -17.87 -27.32 6.37
C ALA A 91 -17.67 -27.17 4.84
N ASN A 92 -16.47 -27.47 4.34
CA ASN A 92 -16.08 -27.22 2.94
C ASN A 92 -16.08 -25.74 2.52
N GLY A 93 -16.02 -24.82 3.50
CA GLY A 93 -15.86 -23.38 3.30
C GLY A 93 -14.64 -23.05 2.46
N THR A 94 -14.63 -21.85 1.86
CA THR A 94 -13.56 -21.42 0.94
C THR A 94 -12.73 -20.31 1.56
N ILE A 95 -11.42 -20.51 1.60
CA ILE A 95 -10.43 -19.49 1.91
C ILE A 95 -9.94 -18.91 0.58
N ILE A 96 -10.04 -17.60 0.41
CA ILE A 96 -9.52 -16.88 -0.76
C ILE A 96 -8.22 -16.20 -0.36
N LEU A 97 -7.10 -16.65 -0.95
CA LEU A 97 -5.80 -16.01 -0.79
C LEU A 97 -5.62 -14.91 -1.82
N VAL A 98 -5.58 -13.67 -1.35
CA VAL A 98 -5.39 -12.47 -2.18
C VAL A 98 -3.92 -12.08 -2.12
N ARG A 99 -3.18 -12.34 -3.21
CA ARG A 99 -1.71 -12.23 -3.24
C ARG A 99 -1.25 -11.20 -4.26
N CYS A 100 -0.66 -10.13 -3.76
CA CYS A 100 0.03 -9.16 -4.61
C CYS A 100 1.48 -9.60 -4.85
N GLY A 101 1.85 -9.79 -6.11
CA GLY A 101 3.19 -10.17 -6.55
C GLY A 101 4.22 -9.05 -6.49
N SER A 102 3.83 -7.83 -6.15
CA SER A 102 4.72 -6.67 -6.14
C SER A 102 5.95 -6.90 -5.27
N LYS A 103 7.11 -6.68 -5.88
CA LYS A 103 8.43 -6.76 -5.25
C LYS A 103 9.06 -5.37 -5.21
N TRP A 104 10.04 -5.21 -4.32
CA TRP A 104 10.81 -3.98 -4.17
C TRP A 104 12.29 -4.28 -3.87
N PRO A 105 13.22 -3.59 -4.55
CA PRO A 105 14.64 -3.66 -4.23
C PRO A 105 14.93 -3.23 -2.79
N SER A 106 15.41 -4.17 -1.99
CA SER A 106 15.55 -4.00 -0.55
C SER A 106 16.94 -4.40 -0.06
N THR A 107 17.33 -3.87 1.10
CA THR A 107 18.50 -4.35 1.84
C THR A 107 18.04 -5.38 2.86
N LYS A 108 18.52 -6.62 2.77
CA LYS A 108 18.35 -7.63 3.82
C LYS A 108 19.20 -7.23 5.03
N VAL A 109 18.53 -6.74 6.07
CA VAL A 109 19.16 -6.22 7.29
C VAL A 109 19.60 -7.36 8.23
N ALA A 110 18.75 -8.37 8.36
CA ALA A 110 18.95 -9.57 9.16
C ALA A 110 18.01 -10.68 8.68
N ASP A 111 18.00 -11.83 9.38
CA ASP A 111 16.96 -12.83 9.19
C ASP A 111 15.56 -12.23 9.42
N ARG A 112 14.65 -12.44 8.47
CA ARG A 112 13.27 -11.91 8.47
C ARG A 112 13.16 -10.39 8.64
N HIS A 113 14.20 -9.64 8.27
CA HIS A 113 14.23 -8.19 8.36
C HIS A 113 14.76 -7.57 7.07
N TYR A 114 13.90 -6.81 6.40
CA TYR A 114 14.16 -6.14 5.14
C TYR A 114 13.98 -4.63 5.30
N PHE A 115 14.88 -3.86 4.71
CA PHE A 115 14.79 -2.41 4.66
C PHE A 115 14.48 -1.95 3.23
N GLN A 116 13.39 -1.22 3.08
CA GLN A 116 12.88 -0.68 1.83
C GLN A 116 13.09 0.83 1.82
N SER A 117 13.88 1.31 0.86
CA SER A 117 14.06 2.74 0.59
C SER A 117 13.06 3.18 -0.48
N GLY A 118 12.26 4.20 -0.17
CA GLY A 118 11.14 4.65 -0.99
C GLY A 118 9.85 3.87 -0.73
N ALA A 119 8.78 4.34 -1.37
CA ALA A 119 7.50 3.67 -1.42
C ALA A 119 6.91 3.76 -2.83
N VAL A 120 5.91 2.92 -3.10
CA VAL A 120 5.11 3.06 -4.31
C VAL A 120 4.35 4.38 -4.25
N GLY A 121 4.39 5.20 -5.30
CA GLY A 121 3.79 6.54 -5.26
C GLY A 121 4.25 7.47 -6.37
N GLY A 122 4.49 6.94 -7.57
CA GLY A 122 4.83 7.72 -8.75
C GLY A 122 6.32 7.93 -9.02
N ILE A 123 7.21 7.57 -8.09
CA ILE A 123 8.65 7.51 -8.32
C ILE A 123 9.07 6.05 -8.51
N PRO A 124 9.73 5.70 -9.63
CA PRO A 124 10.28 4.37 -9.84
C PRO A 124 11.32 3.96 -8.77
N SER A 125 11.40 2.67 -8.46
CA SER A 125 12.27 2.14 -7.40
C SER A 125 13.76 2.36 -7.64
N ASP A 126 14.21 2.27 -8.90
CA ASP A 126 15.59 2.54 -9.32
C ASP A 126 16.04 3.97 -8.98
N LYS A 127 15.14 4.96 -9.12
CA LYS A 127 15.44 6.36 -8.81
C LYS A 127 15.74 6.57 -7.33
N PHE A 128 15.14 5.80 -6.43
CA PHE A 128 15.46 5.87 -5.00
C PHE A 128 16.85 5.31 -4.67
N LEU A 129 17.35 4.36 -5.46
CA LEU A 129 18.67 3.74 -5.28
C LEU A 129 19.81 4.57 -5.88
N GLU A 130 19.55 5.36 -6.91
CA GLU A 130 20.54 6.21 -7.58
C GLU A 130 20.90 7.50 -6.80
N GLY A 131 20.17 7.82 -5.73
CA GLY A 131 20.48 8.92 -4.80
C GLY A 131 19.72 10.23 -5.03
N SER A 132 20.03 11.24 -4.21
CA SER A 132 19.12 12.38 -3.92
C SER A 132 18.92 13.39 -5.04
N THR A 133 19.79 13.40 -6.06
CA THR A 133 19.71 14.31 -7.20
C THR A 133 18.69 13.79 -8.22
N ASN A 134 18.72 12.50 -8.55
CA ASN A 134 17.85 11.90 -9.56
C ASN A 134 16.39 11.85 -9.10
N VAL A 135 16.17 11.64 -7.80
CA VAL A 135 14.85 11.76 -7.19
C VAL A 135 14.28 13.17 -7.34
N LYS A 136 15.11 14.21 -7.15
CA LYS A 136 14.68 15.61 -7.31
C LYS A 136 14.42 15.96 -8.76
N GLU A 137 15.31 15.58 -9.66
CA GLU A 137 15.15 15.81 -11.10
C GLU A 137 13.90 15.12 -11.63
N PHE A 138 13.61 13.90 -11.17
CA PHE A 138 12.38 13.20 -11.52
C PHE A 138 11.14 13.93 -10.97
N VAL A 139 11.12 14.27 -9.69
CA VAL A 139 10.00 15.02 -9.07
C VAL A 139 9.80 16.38 -9.75
N GLU A 140 10.87 17.10 -10.11
CA GLU A 140 10.80 18.37 -10.84
C GLU A 140 10.31 18.20 -12.27
N SER A 141 10.72 17.12 -12.96
CA SER A 141 10.29 16.81 -14.33
C SER A 141 8.80 16.46 -14.43
N GLU A 142 8.22 15.93 -13.35
CA GLU A 142 6.81 15.55 -13.28
C GLU A 142 5.90 16.66 -12.72
N LYS A 143 6.44 17.84 -12.30
CA LYS A 143 5.63 18.98 -11.83
C LYS A 143 4.85 19.62 -13.00
N PRO A 144 3.50 19.67 -12.96
CA PRO A 144 2.74 20.46 -13.92
C PRO A 144 3.06 21.97 -13.83
N PRO A 145 2.86 22.76 -14.91
CA PRO A 145 3.08 24.21 -14.90
C PRO A 145 2.27 24.97 -13.84
N LEU A 146 1.14 24.40 -13.36
CA LEU A 146 0.22 24.98 -12.39
C LEU A 146 0.68 24.87 -10.91
N THR A 147 1.77 24.16 -10.63
CA THR A 147 2.18 23.80 -9.24
C THR A 147 2.94 24.91 -8.50
N LYS A 148 3.19 26.07 -9.13
CA LYS A 148 3.82 27.22 -8.47
C LYS A 148 3.01 27.75 -7.27
N MET A 149 1.70 27.50 -7.20
CA MET A 149 0.86 27.88 -6.05
C MET A 149 0.88 26.85 -4.90
N ALA A 150 1.18 25.58 -5.16
CA ALA A 150 1.18 24.54 -4.11
C ALA A 150 2.49 24.51 -3.29
N GLY A 151 3.61 24.93 -3.89
CA GLY A 151 4.90 25.07 -3.20
C GLY A 151 4.91 26.11 -2.08
N THR A 152 3.92 27.02 -2.05
CA THR A 152 3.78 28.05 -1.01
C THR A 152 3.00 27.54 0.21
N VAL A 153 2.12 26.54 0.04
CA VAL A 153 1.30 25.97 1.12
C VAL A 153 2.03 24.85 1.87
N MET A 154 2.89 24.11 1.17
CA MET A 154 3.74 23.06 1.74
C MET A 154 5.15 23.63 1.96
N GLY A 155 5.33 24.36 3.07
CA GLY A 155 6.54 25.15 3.35
C GLY A 155 7.88 24.41 3.14
N LYS A 156 8.88 25.16 2.65
CA LYS A 156 10.30 24.82 2.41
C LYS A 156 10.56 23.37 1.95
N GLU A 157 11.03 23.21 0.70
CA GLU A 157 11.60 21.96 0.19
C GLU A 157 12.72 21.45 1.11
N HIS A 158 12.35 20.58 2.06
CA HIS A 158 13.27 19.94 2.97
C HIS A 158 13.92 18.78 2.22
N LYS A 159 15.15 19.00 1.76
CA LYS A 159 15.96 18.00 1.07
C LYS A 159 16.09 16.75 1.95
N THR A 160 15.78 15.56 1.43
CA THR A 160 16.15 14.29 2.06
C THR A 160 17.54 13.89 1.55
N ASP A 161 18.43 13.47 2.44
CA ASP A 161 19.70 12.85 2.03
C ASP A 161 19.43 11.38 1.70
N TRP A 162 19.18 11.11 0.41
CA TRP A 162 18.98 9.77 -0.14
C TRP A 162 20.28 8.98 -0.21
N ASN A 163 20.98 8.85 0.91
CA ASN A 163 22.05 7.88 1.10
C ASN A 163 21.43 6.49 1.35
N ALA A 164 20.64 6.02 0.39
CA ALA A 164 19.96 4.74 0.46
C ALA A 164 20.99 3.61 0.53
N PRO A 165 20.87 2.68 1.49
CA PRO A 165 21.74 1.50 1.51
C PRO A 165 21.55 0.70 0.22
N ALA A 166 22.62 0.10 -0.28
CA ALA A 166 22.56 -0.73 -1.48
C ALA A 166 21.53 -1.87 -1.31
N SER A 167 20.71 -2.10 -2.34
CA SER A 167 19.84 -3.27 -2.38
C SER A 167 20.70 -4.52 -2.59
N ASN A 168 20.34 -5.61 -1.91
CA ASN A 168 20.97 -6.92 -2.07
C ASN A 168 19.93 -8.04 -2.14
N TYR A 169 18.65 -7.68 -2.21
CA TYR A 169 17.53 -8.62 -2.16
C TYR A 169 16.29 -8.01 -2.81
N GLU A 170 15.56 -8.80 -3.59
CA GLU A 170 14.21 -8.45 -4.07
C GLU A 170 13.17 -9.00 -3.08
N ALA A 171 12.64 -8.14 -2.22
CA ALA A 171 11.64 -8.53 -1.22
C ALA A 171 10.22 -8.25 -1.74
N PRO A 172 9.17 -8.92 -1.22
CA PRO A 172 7.81 -8.39 -1.32
C PRO A 172 7.76 -6.90 -0.92
N GLU A 173 7.02 -6.10 -1.67
CA GLU A 173 6.86 -4.68 -1.35
C GLU A 173 6.23 -4.53 0.06
N ALA A 174 6.76 -3.59 0.86
CA ALA A 174 6.48 -3.48 2.28
C ALA A 174 4.98 -3.33 2.62
N GLU A 175 4.23 -2.56 1.84
CA GLU A 175 2.81 -2.29 2.12
C GLU A 175 1.87 -3.33 1.51
N TRP A 176 2.03 -3.64 0.23
CA TRP A 176 1.09 -4.41 -0.57
C TRP A 176 1.58 -5.82 -0.89
N GLY A 177 2.90 -6.00 -1.07
CA GLY A 177 3.49 -7.26 -1.52
C GLY A 177 3.18 -8.43 -0.58
N TYR A 178 2.82 -9.58 -1.13
CA TYR A 178 2.49 -10.76 -0.35
C TYR A 178 3.75 -11.54 0.05
N ALA A 179 3.83 -11.93 1.33
CA ALA A 179 4.91 -12.79 1.83
C ALA A 179 4.55 -14.27 1.66
N GLU A 180 5.36 -15.01 0.90
CA GLU A 180 5.02 -16.38 0.51
C GLU A 180 4.92 -17.34 1.71
N GLY A 181 5.68 -17.10 2.78
CA GLY A 181 5.78 -17.99 3.93
C GLY A 181 4.46 -18.37 4.61
N LEU A 182 3.43 -17.52 4.53
CA LEU A 182 2.12 -17.81 5.12
C LEU A 182 1.32 -18.86 4.34
N THR A 183 1.62 -19.02 3.04
CA THR A 183 0.80 -19.84 2.12
C THR A 183 0.78 -21.29 2.56
N ASP A 184 1.95 -21.85 2.85
CA ASP A 184 2.08 -23.28 3.16
C ASP A 184 1.28 -23.65 4.41
N ASP A 185 1.34 -22.81 5.45
CA ASP A 185 0.62 -23.02 6.71
C ASP A 185 -0.92 -22.93 6.50
N ILE A 186 -1.39 -22.00 5.65
CA ILE A 186 -2.81 -21.93 5.27
C ILE A 186 -3.24 -23.16 4.47
N VAL A 187 -2.39 -23.63 3.55
CA VAL A 187 -2.69 -24.79 2.71
C VAL A 187 -2.77 -26.06 3.56
N GLU A 188 -1.85 -26.24 4.49
CA GLU A 188 -1.85 -27.36 5.43
C GLU A 188 -3.08 -27.32 6.34
N PHE A 189 -3.38 -26.17 6.95
CA PHE A 189 -4.56 -25.98 7.79
C PHE A 189 -5.87 -26.24 7.02
N ALA A 190 -6.00 -25.73 5.80
CA ALA A 190 -7.18 -25.98 4.98
C ALA A 190 -7.36 -27.45 4.64
N LYS A 191 -6.26 -28.17 4.38
CA LYS A 191 -6.29 -29.62 4.13
C LYS A 191 -6.70 -30.42 5.37
N GLU A 192 -6.23 -30.02 6.56
CA GLU A 192 -6.58 -30.69 7.83
C GLU A 192 -8.07 -30.55 8.17
N HIS A 193 -8.69 -29.44 7.77
CA HIS A 193 -10.09 -29.11 8.11
C HIS A 193 -11.06 -29.14 6.92
N ASP A 194 -10.67 -29.79 5.82
CA ASP A 194 -11.48 -29.92 4.60
C ASP A 194 -11.97 -28.57 4.00
N PHE A 195 -11.20 -27.50 4.17
CA PHE A 195 -11.48 -26.21 3.53
C PHE A 195 -10.94 -26.18 2.09
N LYS A 196 -11.63 -25.41 1.24
CA LYS A 196 -11.22 -25.15 -0.15
C LYS A 196 -10.33 -23.92 -0.20
N ILE A 197 -9.37 -23.92 -1.10
CA ILE A 197 -8.52 -22.75 -1.35
C ILE A 197 -8.79 -22.22 -2.75
N LYS A 198 -8.90 -20.90 -2.86
CA LYS A 198 -8.88 -20.17 -4.11
C LYS A 198 -7.80 -19.10 -4.05
N TYR A 199 -7.11 -18.89 -5.16
CA TYR A 199 -6.06 -17.89 -5.29
C TYR A 199 -6.58 -16.74 -6.14
N LEU A 200 -6.33 -15.53 -5.68
CA LEU A 200 -6.49 -14.30 -6.43
C LEU A 200 -5.12 -13.62 -6.48
N ASP A 201 -4.38 -13.91 -7.55
CA ASP A 201 -3.02 -13.42 -7.77
C ASP A 201 -3.02 -12.25 -8.75
N PHE A 202 -2.20 -11.25 -8.47
CA PHE A 202 -2.02 -10.06 -9.32
C PHE A 202 -0.64 -9.45 -9.09
N ASP A 203 -0.07 -8.81 -10.11
CA ASP A 203 1.33 -8.38 -10.05
C ASP A 203 1.49 -7.03 -9.36
N HIS A 204 0.54 -6.12 -9.59
CA HIS A 204 0.55 -4.77 -9.04
C HIS A 204 -0.71 -4.51 -8.20
N PRO A 205 -0.63 -3.85 -7.03
CA PRO A 205 -1.80 -3.57 -6.18
C PRO A 205 -2.98 -2.92 -6.93
N GLU A 206 -2.71 -2.03 -7.89
CA GLU A 206 -3.77 -1.39 -8.69
C GLU A 206 -4.48 -2.32 -9.69
N ASP A 207 -3.94 -3.51 -9.99
CA ASP A 207 -4.60 -4.47 -10.89
C ASP A 207 -5.97 -4.91 -10.35
N VAL A 208 -6.14 -4.92 -9.03
CA VAL A 208 -7.42 -5.25 -8.38
C VAL A 208 -8.49 -4.22 -8.71
N GLY A 209 -8.12 -2.95 -8.91
CA GLY A 209 -9.07 -1.89 -9.29
C GLY A 209 -9.75 -2.17 -10.62
N LEU A 210 -9.01 -2.67 -11.61
CA LEU A 210 -9.53 -3.09 -12.92
C LEU A 210 -10.50 -4.26 -12.78
N LEU A 211 -10.09 -5.30 -12.07
CA LEU A 211 -10.89 -6.51 -11.89
C LEU A 211 -12.22 -6.22 -11.18
N VAL A 212 -12.18 -5.43 -10.11
CA VAL A 212 -13.38 -5.05 -9.35
C VAL A 212 -14.34 -4.24 -10.22
N ALA A 213 -13.82 -3.30 -10.99
CA ALA A 213 -14.63 -2.49 -11.90
C ALA A 213 -15.30 -3.35 -12.99
N ASP A 214 -14.58 -4.30 -13.57
CA ASP A 214 -15.11 -5.22 -14.59
C ASP A 214 -16.18 -6.16 -14.03
N VAL A 215 -15.94 -6.76 -12.86
CA VAL A 215 -16.92 -7.66 -12.20
C VAL A 215 -18.19 -6.89 -11.82
N ASP A 216 -18.05 -5.68 -11.29
CA ASP A 216 -19.20 -4.83 -10.95
C ASP A 216 -20.02 -4.44 -12.20
N ARG A 217 -19.36 -4.11 -13.32
CA ARG A 217 -20.04 -3.84 -14.60
C ARG A 217 -20.80 -5.06 -15.10
N GLN A 218 -20.17 -6.24 -15.12
CA GLN A 218 -20.81 -7.48 -15.56
C GLN A 218 -22.03 -7.80 -14.70
N TRP A 219 -21.93 -7.63 -13.38
CA TRP A 219 -23.04 -7.81 -12.47
C TRP A 219 -24.19 -6.81 -12.73
N LYS A 220 -23.86 -5.54 -12.97
CA LYS A 220 -24.85 -4.51 -13.34
C LYS A 220 -25.52 -4.78 -14.68
N GLU A 221 -24.78 -5.28 -15.67
CA GLU A 221 -25.34 -5.70 -16.97
C GLU A 221 -26.37 -6.82 -16.78
N GLN A 222 -26.06 -7.84 -15.95
CA GLN A 222 -27.01 -8.92 -15.62
C GLN A 222 -28.27 -8.38 -14.94
N LEU A 223 -28.12 -7.35 -14.09
CA LEU A 223 -29.24 -6.65 -13.44
C LEU A 223 -29.92 -5.61 -14.34
N ARG A 224 -29.48 -5.45 -15.59
CA ARG A 224 -29.96 -4.43 -16.55
C ARG A 224 -29.88 -3.00 -15.99
N ARG A 225 -28.84 -2.73 -15.19
CA ARG A 225 -28.55 -1.39 -14.64
C ARG A 225 -27.61 -0.62 -15.57
N PRO A 226 -27.65 0.72 -15.55
CA PRO A 226 -26.67 1.54 -16.26
C PRO A 226 -25.23 1.24 -15.82
N ILE A 227 -24.28 1.35 -16.73
CA ILE A 227 -22.84 1.11 -16.51
C ILE A 227 -21.98 2.27 -17.01
N ASP A 228 -22.59 3.42 -17.26
CA ASP A 228 -21.99 4.58 -17.93
C ASP A 228 -21.42 5.64 -16.96
N SER A 229 -21.39 5.31 -15.67
CA SER A 229 -20.82 6.13 -14.61
C SER A 229 -19.81 5.33 -13.79
N ILE A 230 -18.73 6.01 -13.40
CA ILE A 230 -17.61 5.48 -12.63
C ILE A 230 -17.38 6.38 -11.42
N LEU A 231 -17.00 5.79 -10.28
CA LEU A 231 -16.50 6.47 -9.09
C LEU A 231 -15.03 6.08 -8.94
N VAL A 232 -14.13 7.04 -9.14
CA VAL A 232 -12.70 6.85 -8.96
C VAL A 232 -12.33 7.27 -7.55
N GLU A 233 -11.71 6.37 -6.80
CA GLU A 233 -11.29 6.58 -5.41
C GLU A 233 -9.82 6.23 -5.27
N SER A 234 -9.13 6.89 -4.33
CA SER A 234 -7.69 6.73 -4.18
C SER A 234 -7.29 6.37 -2.76
N PHE A 235 -6.35 5.43 -2.65
CA PHE A 235 -5.72 5.03 -1.40
C PHE A 235 -6.72 4.55 -0.34
N ILE A 236 -6.60 5.00 0.92
CA ILE A 236 -7.41 4.55 2.06
C ILE A 236 -8.83 5.12 2.08
N LEU A 237 -9.12 6.16 1.28
CA LEU A 237 -10.45 6.78 1.25
C LEU A 237 -11.29 6.04 0.21
N MET A 238 -12.24 5.25 0.69
CA MET A 238 -13.18 4.51 -0.13
C MET A 238 -14.60 4.71 0.38
N GLU A 239 -15.54 4.92 -0.52
CA GLU A 239 -16.97 5.07 -0.30
C GLU A 239 -17.77 4.00 -1.07
N PRO A 240 -17.60 2.69 -0.76
CA PRO A 240 -18.34 1.62 -1.43
C PRO A 240 -19.86 1.80 -1.40
N TRP A 241 -20.38 2.47 -0.37
CA TRP A 241 -21.81 2.72 -0.25
C TRP A 241 -22.30 3.76 -1.26
N LEU A 242 -21.50 4.78 -1.59
CA LEU A 242 -21.83 5.72 -2.66
C LEU A 242 -21.86 5.00 -4.02
N ALA A 243 -20.87 4.13 -4.28
CA ALA A 243 -20.84 3.32 -5.50
C ALA A 243 -22.12 2.48 -5.65
N ILE A 244 -22.55 1.80 -4.58
CA ILE A 244 -23.78 0.99 -4.57
C ILE A 244 -25.03 1.86 -4.72
N ARG A 245 -25.16 2.91 -3.90
CA ARG A 245 -26.37 3.75 -3.83
C ARG A 245 -26.67 4.48 -5.12
N TYR A 246 -25.63 4.97 -5.79
CA TYR A 246 -25.74 5.74 -7.03
C TYR A 246 -25.45 4.90 -8.28
N ASN A 247 -25.29 3.58 -8.13
CA ASN A 247 -25.01 2.67 -9.23
C ASN A 247 -23.74 3.04 -10.04
N LEU A 248 -22.73 3.58 -9.35
CA LEU A 248 -21.45 3.99 -9.94
C LEU A 248 -20.49 2.80 -9.95
N THR A 249 -19.77 2.60 -11.05
CA THR A 249 -18.74 1.56 -11.16
C THR A 249 -17.55 1.97 -10.28
N PRO A 250 -17.19 1.23 -9.22
CA PRO A 250 -16.05 1.58 -8.39
C PRO A 250 -14.76 1.34 -9.16
N PHE A 251 -13.82 2.26 -9.06
CA PHE A 251 -12.47 2.11 -9.60
C PHE A 251 -11.48 2.65 -8.59
N TRP A 252 -10.56 1.80 -8.14
CA TRP A 252 -9.58 2.17 -7.14
C TRP A 252 -8.22 2.45 -7.78
N THR A 253 -7.62 3.56 -7.40
CA THR A 253 -6.20 3.84 -7.65
C THR A 253 -5.42 3.83 -6.34
N MET A 254 -4.16 3.45 -6.38
CA MET A 254 -3.33 3.40 -5.18
C MET A 254 -3.02 4.80 -4.67
N PHE A 255 -2.60 5.70 -5.57
CA PHE A 255 -2.30 7.09 -5.24
C PHE A 255 -2.80 8.04 -6.35
N PRO A 256 -2.99 9.34 -6.04
CA PRO A 256 -3.34 10.35 -7.03
C PRO A 256 -2.11 10.79 -7.82
N VAL A 257 -1.47 9.85 -8.53
CA VAL A 257 -0.26 10.07 -9.34
C VAL A 257 -0.54 9.84 -10.82
N LYS A 258 0.34 10.34 -11.68
CA LYS A 258 0.20 10.28 -13.14
C LYS A 258 0.04 8.85 -13.65
N GLN A 259 0.83 7.92 -13.13
CA GLN A 259 0.77 6.51 -13.53
C GLN A 259 -0.60 5.90 -13.25
N SER A 260 -1.19 6.18 -12.09
CA SER A 260 -2.54 5.71 -11.76
C SER A 260 -3.60 6.36 -12.65
N PHE A 261 -3.42 7.63 -13.03
CA PHE A 261 -4.28 8.29 -14.00
C PHE A 261 -4.17 7.68 -15.40
N GLU A 262 -2.95 7.36 -15.87
CA GLU A 262 -2.72 6.70 -17.15
C GLU A 262 -3.40 5.32 -17.18
N ARG A 263 -3.30 4.54 -16.10
CA ARG A 263 -4.01 3.25 -15.96
C ARG A 263 -5.53 3.39 -15.98
N LEU A 264 -6.08 4.42 -15.33
CA LEU A 264 -7.49 4.76 -15.44
C LEU A 264 -7.86 5.10 -16.90
N GLN A 265 -7.04 5.90 -17.60
CA GLN A 265 -7.29 6.23 -19.00
C GLN A 265 -7.26 5.00 -19.91
N GLU A 266 -6.33 4.06 -19.68
CA GLU A 266 -6.27 2.78 -20.38
C GLU A 266 -7.54 1.96 -20.15
N TYR A 267 -7.99 1.83 -18.90
CA TYR A 267 -9.24 1.15 -18.58
C TYR A 267 -10.45 1.79 -19.28
N LEU A 268 -10.55 3.13 -19.24
CA LEU A 268 -11.63 3.86 -19.90
C LEU A 268 -11.60 3.66 -21.42
N LYS A 269 -10.41 3.59 -22.04
CA LYS A 269 -10.24 3.28 -23.47
C LYS A 269 -10.66 1.85 -23.79
N MET A 270 -10.31 0.86 -22.97
CA MET A 270 -10.80 -0.52 -23.13
C MET A 270 -12.32 -0.60 -23.06
N CYS A 271 -12.92 0.29 -22.28
CA CYS A 271 -14.38 0.43 -22.16
C CYS A 271 -15.02 1.27 -23.28
N GLN A 272 -14.26 1.98 -24.13
CA GLN A 272 -14.81 2.75 -25.25
C GLN A 272 -15.40 1.80 -26.29
N GLY A 273 -16.72 1.85 -26.43
CA GLY A 273 -17.57 0.86 -27.10
C GLY A 273 -18.68 0.30 -26.19
N LYS A 274 -18.50 0.37 -24.86
CA LYS A 274 -19.44 -0.09 -23.82
C LYS A 274 -19.80 0.98 -22.76
N GLY A 275 -19.53 2.26 -23.04
CA GLY A 275 -20.13 3.42 -22.37
C GLY A 275 -19.46 3.88 -21.06
N PHE A 276 -18.96 5.12 -21.07
CA PHE A 276 -18.96 6.05 -19.94
C PHE A 276 -19.34 7.41 -20.53
N LYS A 277 -20.57 7.89 -20.29
CA LYS A 277 -21.08 9.16 -20.86
C LYS A 277 -21.23 10.24 -19.80
N ASN A 278 -21.41 9.86 -18.54
CA ASN A 278 -21.70 10.74 -17.41
C ASN A 278 -20.87 10.33 -16.17
N GLY A 279 -19.53 10.38 -16.29
CA GLY A 279 -18.63 10.12 -15.19
C GLY A 279 -18.44 11.36 -14.30
N PHE A 280 -18.41 11.17 -12.99
CA PHE A 280 -17.91 12.17 -12.04
C PHE A 280 -16.59 11.64 -11.48
N SER A 281 -15.48 12.33 -11.75
CA SER A 281 -14.21 12.03 -11.12
C SER A 281 -14.13 12.75 -9.78
N PHE A 282 -14.20 12.02 -8.67
CA PHE A 282 -13.92 12.56 -7.34
C PHE A 282 -12.48 12.21 -6.95
N PHE A 283 -11.54 13.08 -7.32
CA PHE A 283 -10.21 13.03 -6.70
C PHE A 283 -10.29 13.72 -5.34
N VAL A 284 -10.64 12.97 -4.29
CA VAL A 284 -10.60 13.51 -2.92
C VAL A 284 -9.22 13.25 -2.34
N LEU A 285 -8.43 14.32 -2.28
CA LEU A 285 -7.19 14.39 -1.51
C LEU A 285 -7.49 15.26 -0.29
N LEU A 286 -7.70 14.63 0.87
CA LEU A 286 -7.65 15.33 2.16
C LEU A 286 -6.40 14.90 2.90
N TRP A 287 -5.25 15.38 2.42
CA TRP A 287 -4.05 15.49 3.24
C TRP A 287 -3.91 16.96 3.68
N GLY A 288 -4.71 17.33 4.66
CA GLY A 288 -4.73 18.67 5.25
C GLY A 288 -5.16 18.58 6.71
N LEU A 289 -4.21 18.91 7.60
CA LEU A 289 -4.28 19.01 9.05
C LEU A 289 -5.68 19.33 9.65
N PHE A 290 -6.09 18.58 10.67
CA PHE A 290 -6.75 19.19 11.83
C PHE A 290 -5.71 19.40 12.93
N TYR A 291 -4.96 20.50 12.87
CA TYR A 291 -4.34 21.05 14.08
C TYR A 291 -5.24 22.16 14.61
N ARG A 292 -5.79 21.91 15.80
CA ARG A 292 -6.44 22.91 16.63
C ARG A 292 -5.34 23.89 17.08
N THR A 293 -5.34 25.11 16.56
CA THR A 293 -4.61 26.22 17.17
C THR A 293 -5.17 26.39 18.58
N ARG A 294 -4.38 26.03 19.60
CA ARG A 294 -4.59 26.60 20.93
C ARG A 294 -4.07 28.03 20.83
N GLU A 295 -4.99 28.98 20.76
CA GLU A 295 -4.71 30.34 21.17
C GLU A 295 -4.33 30.27 22.66
N THR A 296 -3.05 30.54 22.95
CA THR A 296 -2.61 30.91 24.28
C THR A 296 -2.88 32.41 24.43
N GLY A 297 -3.84 32.74 25.29
CA GLY A 297 -3.83 34.03 25.99
C GLY A 297 -2.73 34.08 27.04
#